data_AF-A0A1H0PJL2-F1
#
_entry.id   AF-A0A1H0PJL2-F1
#
_cell.length_a   1.000
_cell.length_b   1.000
_cell.length_c   1.000
_cell.angle_alpha   90.00
_cell.angle_beta   90.00
_cell.angle_gamma   90.00
#
_symmetry.space_group_name_H-M   'P 1'
#
loop_
_entity.id
_entity.type
_entity.pdbx_description
1 polymer ?
#
loop_
_entity_poly.entity_id
_entity_poly.type
_entity_poly.pdbx_seq_one_letter_code
_entity_poly.pdbx_strand_id
1 'polypeptide(L)'
;MADTPLDLATQQALKSLADIATPAPVALFPQTWGWALVAILLLAALAMACWHWFKRRRANRYRREALQILDRLESDGDADTIAREVPILVKRVALAVWPRDAVAAQSGGAWVAFLQNALPDRNLGADLVHMLDDLEYHPTRESDPSGNPKQLLAAARHWIEKHHVPA
;
A
#
# COMPACT_ATOMS: atom_id res chain seq x y z
N MET A 1 -20.20 -51.65 -72.44
CA MET A 1 -19.98 -51.28 -71.03
C MET A 1 -21.02 -50.22 -70.74
N ALA A 2 -22.24 -50.65 -70.39
CA ALA A 2 -23.41 -49.79 -70.33
C ALA A 2 -23.70 -49.47 -68.86
N ASP A 3 -23.59 -48.19 -68.51
CA ASP A 3 -24.02 -47.65 -67.24
C ASP A 3 -25.48 -48.03 -67.04
N THR A 4 -25.75 -48.90 -66.06
CA THR A 4 -27.10 -49.29 -65.72
C THR A 4 -27.74 -48.06 -65.07
N PRO A 5 -28.79 -47.46 -65.66
CA PRO A 5 -29.43 -46.30 -65.06
C PRO A 5 -29.96 -46.72 -63.71
N LEU A 6 -29.50 -46.04 -62.66
CA LEU A 6 -29.96 -46.25 -61.29
C LEU A 6 -31.49 -46.35 -61.30
N ASP A 7 -32.01 -47.47 -60.81
CA ASP A 7 -33.43 -47.83 -60.81
C ASP A 7 -34.26 -46.64 -60.29
N LEU A 8 -35.36 -46.32 -60.98
CA LEU A 8 -36.27 -45.22 -60.62
C LEU A 8 -36.69 -45.32 -59.15
N ALA A 9 -36.82 -46.54 -58.64
CA ALA A 9 -37.10 -46.83 -57.24
C ALA A 9 -35.98 -46.37 -56.28
N THR A 10 -34.70 -46.54 -56.64
CA THR A 10 -33.58 -46.03 -55.82
C THR A 10 -33.47 -44.50 -55.89
N GLN A 11 -33.77 -43.89 -57.05
CA GLN A 11 -33.84 -42.43 -57.16
C GLN A 11 -35.00 -41.83 -56.34
N GLN A 12 -36.15 -42.51 -56.28
CA GLN A 12 -37.27 -42.09 -55.44
C GLN A 12 -37.00 -42.31 -53.96
N ALA A 13 -36.32 -43.41 -53.58
CA ALA A 13 -35.92 -43.66 -52.20
C ALA A 13 -34.93 -42.60 -51.69
N LEU A 14 -33.97 -42.18 -52.52
CA LEU A 14 -33.03 -41.10 -52.19
C LEU A 14 -33.72 -39.74 -52.04
N LYS A 15 -34.70 -39.42 -52.90
CA LYS A 15 -35.53 -38.21 -52.74
C LYS A 15 -36.43 -38.24 -51.50
N SER A 16 -36.76 -39.42 -50.98
CA SER A 16 -37.58 -39.62 -49.79
C SER A 16 -36.78 -39.62 -48.48
N LEU A 17 -35.45 -39.60 -48.52
CA LEU A 17 -34.64 -39.29 -47.34
C LEU A 17 -34.91 -37.83 -46.99
N ALA A 18 -35.78 -37.64 -46.00
CA ALA A 18 -36.12 -36.34 -45.45
C ALA A 18 -34.84 -35.61 -45.07
N ASP A 19 -34.67 -34.44 -45.67
CA ASP A 19 -33.63 -33.48 -45.38
C ASP A 19 -33.56 -33.30 -43.86
N ILE A 20 -32.46 -33.77 -43.26
CA ILE A 20 -32.26 -33.66 -41.81
C ILE A 20 -32.09 -32.17 -41.56
N ALA A 21 -33.17 -31.51 -41.15
CA ALA A 21 -33.14 -30.13 -40.70
C ALA A 21 -32.10 -30.05 -39.58
N THR A 22 -30.93 -29.51 -39.91
CA THR A 22 -29.89 -29.27 -38.93
C THR A 22 -30.44 -28.23 -37.96
N PRO A 23 -30.46 -28.50 -36.64
CA PRO A 23 -30.95 -27.52 -35.69
C PRO A 23 -30.09 -26.27 -35.86
N ALA A 24 -30.75 -25.11 -35.95
CA ALA A 24 -30.06 -23.83 -36.03
C ALA A 24 -28.98 -23.80 -34.94
N PRO A 25 -27.73 -23.41 -35.27
CA PRO A 25 -26.64 -23.44 -34.31
C PRO A 25 -27.06 -22.64 -33.08
N VAL A 26 -27.22 -23.34 -31.95
CA VAL A 26 -27.47 -22.70 -30.67
C VAL A 26 -26.31 -21.75 -30.44
N ALA A 27 -26.63 -20.47 -30.30
CA ALA A 27 -25.63 -19.47 -29.96
C ALA A 27 -24.95 -19.92 -28.65
N LEU A 28 -23.75 -20.47 -28.77
CA LEU A 28 -22.90 -20.90 -27.66
C LEU A 28 -22.52 -19.74 -26.73
N PHE A 29 -22.84 -18.51 -27.13
CA PHE A 29 -22.79 -17.33 -26.30
C PHE A 29 -24.18 -17.06 -25.73
N PRO A 30 -24.45 -17.41 -24.46
CA PRO A 30 -25.62 -16.88 -23.79
C PRO A 30 -25.36 -15.37 -23.66
N GLN A 31 -26.00 -14.58 -24.53
CA GLN A 31 -26.01 -13.11 -24.49
C GLN A 31 -26.85 -12.65 -23.29
N THR A 32 -26.47 -13.14 -22.12
CA THR A 32 -27.06 -12.84 -20.84
C THR A 32 -26.34 -11.62 -20.31
N TRP A 33 -27.12 -10.69 -19.75
CA TRP A 33 -26.65 -9.50 -19.06
C TRP A 33 -25.65 -9.81 -17.93
N GLY A 34 -25.48 -11.09 -17.56
CA GLY A 34 -24.49 -11.57 -16.61
C GLY A 34 -23.05 -11.19 -16.95
N TRP A 35 -22.64 -11.19 -18.21
CA TRP A 35 -21.28 -10.74 -18.56
C TRP A 35 -21.10 -9.23 -18.36
N ALA A 36 -22.13 -8.43 -18.60
CA ALA A 36 -22.10 -7.01 -18.28
C ALA A 36 -22.00 -6.80 -16.76
N LEU A 37 -22.74 -7.58 -15.96
CA LEU A 37 -22.64 -7.56 -14.50
C LEU A 37 -21.23 -7.96 -14.01
N VAL A 38 -20.64 -9.01 -14.58
CA VAL A 38 -19.27 -9.43 -14.27
C VAL A 38 -18.26 -8.35 -14.66
N ALA A 39 -18.40 -7.75 -15.83
CA ALA A 39 -17.53 -6.66 -16.27
C ALA A 39 -17.62 -5.44 -15.33
N ILE A 40 -18.82 -5.08 -14.89
CA ILE A 40 -19.04 -4.00 -13.90
C ILE A 40 -18.39 -4.34 -12.56
N LEU A 41 -18.59 -5.56 -12.05
CA LEU A 41 -17.96 -6.01 -10.80
C LEU A 41 -16.43 -5.99 -10.90
N LEU A 42 -15.88 -6.43 -12.02
CA LEU A 42 -14.44 -6.45 -12.26
C LEU A 42 -13.88 -5.03 -12.35
N LEU A 43 -14.58 -4.12 -13.04
CA LEU A 43 -14.23 -2.69 -13.07
C LEU A 43 -14.29 -2.06 -11.68
N ALA A 44 -15.33 -2.33 -10.89
CA ALA A 44 -15.46 -1.83 -9.53
C ALA A 44 -14.32 -2.36 -8.63
N ALA A 45 -14.00 -3.66 -8.73
CA ALA A 45 -12.88 -4.26 -8.01
C ALA A 45 -11.55 -3.61 -8.41
N LEU A 46 -11.33 -3.37 -9.70
CA LEU A 46 -10.13 -2.72 -10.21
C LEU A 46 -10.03 -1.26 -9.73
N ALA A 47 -11.15 -0.52 -9.74
CA ALA A 47 -11.22 0.84 -9.25
C ALA A 47 -10.93 0.91 -7.74
N MET A 48 -11.51 0.00 -6.94
CA MET A 48 -11.22 -0.11 -5.51
C MET A 48 -9.76 -0.46 -5.26
N ALA A 49 -9.19 -1.42 -5.99
CA ALA A 49 -7.79 -1.80 -5.87
C ALA A 49 -6.86 -0.64 -6.22
N CYS A 50 -7.13 0.06 -7.33
CA CYS A 50 -6.41 1.27 -7.73
C CYS A 50 -6.51 2.35 -6.66
N TRP A 51 -7.71 2.62 -6.14
CA TRP A 51 -7.89 3.65 -5.10
C TRP A 51 -7.14 3.29 -3.81
N HIS A 52 -7.26 2.05 -3.33
CA HIS A 52 -6.50 1.58 -2.18
C HIS A 52 -5.00 1.67 -2.42
N TRP A 53 -4.53 1.31 -3.61
CA TRP A 53 -3.13 1.41 -3.97
C TRP A 53 -2.65 2.85 -4.04
N PHE A 54 -3.41 3.77 -4.63
CA PHE A 54 -3.09 5.19 -4.67
C PHE A 54 -3.10 5.82 -3.26
N LYS A 55 -4.08 5.47 -2.42
CA LYS A 55 -4.14 5.94 -1.01
C LYS A 55 -2.91 5.44 -0.25
N ARG A 56 -2.56 4.15 -0.39
CA ARG A 56 -1.34 3.57 0.18
C ARG A 56 -0.07 4.22 -0.37
N ARG A 57 -0.01 4.49 -1.67
CA ARG A 57 1.17 5.07 -2.32
C ARG A 57 1.39 6.53 -1.94
N ARG A 58 0.30 7.30 -1.77
CA ARG A 58 0.34 8.67 -1.24
C ARG A 58 0.76 8.68 0.24
N ALA A 59 0.24 7.75 1.05
CA ALA A 59 0.68 7.56 2.43
C ALA A 59 2.15 7.08 2.52
N ASN A 60 2.65 6.33 1.55
CA ASN A 60 4.03 5.87 1.60
C ASN A 60 5.05 6.90 1.07
N ARG A 61 4.62 8.01 0.47
CA ARG A 61 5.57 9.02 -0.05
C ARG A 61 6.33 9.72 1.08
N TYR A 62 5.62 10.23 2.09
CA TYR A 62 6.26 10.89 3.23
C TYR A 62 7.18 9.92 3.99
N ARG A 63 6.76 8.65 4.13
CA ARG A 63 7.57 7.59 4.76
C ARG A 63 8.86 7.34 3.99
N ARG A 64 8.79 7.25 2.66
CA ARG A 64 9.98 7.07 1.80
C ARG A 64 10.94 8.25 1.90
N GLU A 65 10.41 9.47 1.86
CA GLU A 65 11.23 10.68 2.01
C GLU A 65 11.94 10.70 3.37
N ALA A 66 11.24 10.37 4.45
CA ALA A 66 11.83 10.32 5.78
C ALA A 66 12.89 9.21 5.92
N LEU A 67 12.64 8.03 5.35
CA LEU A 67 13.62 6.93 5.35
C LEU A 67 14.87 7.28 4.53
N GLN A 68 14.72 7.97 3.41
CA GLN A 68 15.88 8.46 2.63
C GLN A 68 16.72 9.47 3.39
N ILE A 69 16.09 10.33 4.21
CA ILE A 69 16.82 11.27 5.06
C ILE A 69 17.58 10.50 6.15
N LEU A 70 16.95 9.50 6.78
CA LEU A 70 17.62 8.60 7.74
C LEU A 70 18.80 7.87 7.11
N ASP A 71 18.65 7.30 5.90
CA ASP A 71 19.73 6.59 5.21
C ASP A 71 20.93 7.52 4.91
N ARG A 72 20.67 8.79 4.58
CA ARG A 72 21.72 9.81 4.39
C ARG A 72 22.41 10.16 5.70
N LEU A 73 21.64 10.34 6.78
CA LEU A 73 22.20 10.59 8.11
C LEU A 73 23.05 9.42 8.61
N GLU A 74 22.66 8.19 8.29
CA GLU A 74 23.44 6.99 8.63
C GLU A 74 24.76 6.89 7.84
N SER A 75 24.77 7.36 6.59
CA SER A 75 25.93 7.25 5.70
C SER A 75 26.95 8.38 5.89
N ASP A 76 26.46 9.62 5.99
CA ASP A 76 27.27 10.84 5.92
C ASP A 76 27.24 11.66 7.22
N GLY A 77 26.38 11.29 8.18
CA GLY A 77 26.13 12.08 9.38
C GLY A 77 27.07 11.72 10.54
N ASP A 78 27.67 12.76 11.13
CA ASP A 78 28.32 12.65 12.44
C ASP A 78 27.28 12.50 13.56
N ALA A 79 27.73 12.03 14.74
CA ALA A 79 26.86 11.77 15.88
C ALA A 79 26.04 13.01 16.33
N ASP A 80 26.61 14.22 16.31
CA ASP A 80 25.88 15.45 16.64
C ASP A 80 24.79 15.77 15.60
N THR A 81 25.13 15.62 14.32
CA THR A 81 24.17 15.83 13.22
C THR A 81 23.00 14.86 13.33
N ILE A 82 23.30 13.58 13.60
CA ILE A 82 22.28 12.55 13.81
C ILE A 82 21.39 12.91 15.01
N ALA A 83 21.98 13.29 16.14
CA ALA A 83 21.24 13.65 17.35
C ALA A 83 20.34 14.88 17.18
N ARG A 84 20.74 15.82 16.33
CA ARG A 84 19.95 17.02 16.04
C ARG A 84 18.85 16.79 15.01
N GLU A 85 19.15 16.08 13.94
CA GLU A 85 18.24 15.93 12.79
C GLU A 85 17.16 14.86 13.02
N VAL A 86 17.46 13.78 13.75
CA VAL A 86 16.50 12.70 13.98
C VAL A 86 15.22 13.17 14.70
N PRO A 87 15.30 13.93 15.81
CA PRO A 87 14.12 14.46 16.51
C PRO A 87 13.29 15.41 15.64
N ILE A 88 13.96 16.27 14.87
CA ILE A 88 13.30 17.18 13.91
C ILE A 88 12.55 16.38 12.84
N LEU A 89 13.18 15.32 12.33
CA LEU A 89 12.59 14.44 11.33
C LEU A 89 11.36 13.71 11.87
N VAL A 90 11.43 13.13 13.08
CA VAL A 90 10.29 12.48 13.73
C VAL A 90 9.12 13.44 13.90
N LYS A 91 9.39 14.67 14.37
CA LYS A 91 8.36 15.72 14.50
C LYS A 91 7.76 16.11 13.16
N ARG A 92 8.58 16.23 12.10
CA ARG A 92 8.11 16.50 10.73
C ARG A 92 7.22 15.38 10.20
N VAL A 93 7.59 14.11 10.42
CA VAL A 93 6.78 12.96 10.02
C VAL A 93 5.44 12.96 10.76
N ALA A 94 5.42 13.26 12.06
CA ALA A 94 4.17 13.36 12.80
C ALA A 94 3.26 14.49 12.25
N LEU A 95 3.82 15.67 11.94
CA LEU A 95 3.05 16.76 11.33
C LEU A 95 2.52 16.45 9.92
N ALA A 96 3.14 15.49 9.22
CA ALA A 96 2.65 15.03 7.92
C ALA A 96 1.47 14.04 8.03
N VAL A 97 1.31 13.39 9.20
CA VAL A 97 0.34 12.32 9.44
C VAL A 97 -0.85 12.79 10.27
N TRP A 98 -0.62 13.64 11.27
CA TRP A 98 -1.64 14.15 12.18
C TRP A 98 -1.88 15.65 11.98
N PRO A 99 -3.10 16.16 12.27
CA PRO A 99 -3.37 17.59 12.23
C PRO A 99 -2.43 18.35 13.16
N ARG A 100 -1.99 19.54 12.72
CA ARG A 100 -1.01 20.35 13.43
C ARG A 100 -1.41 20.63 14.88
N ASP A 101 -2.70 20.86 15.14
CA ASP A 101 -3.20 21.16 16.48
C ASP A 101 -3.02 19.99 17.45
N ALA A 102 -3.17 18.75 16.97
CA ALA A 102 -2.99 17.55 17.79
C ALA A 102 -1.52 17.33 18.17
N VAL A 103 -0.59 17.66 17.27
CA VAL A 103 0.86 17.53 17.48
C VAL A 103 1.41 18.69 18.29
N ALA A 104 0.99 19.93 18.00
CA ALA A 104 1.46 21.14 18.67
C ALA A 104 1.04 21.22 20.15
N ALA A 105 -0.04 20.53 20.51
CA ALA A 105 -0.47 20.40 21.90
C ALA A 105 0.40 19.42 22.73
N GLN A 106 1.28 18.64 22.09
CA GLN A 106 2.14 17.69 22.78
C GLN A 106 3.53 18.29 23.04
N SER A 107 3.99 18.18 24.28
CA SER A 107 5.36 18.46 24.68
C SER A 107 5.82 17.44 25.74
N GLY A 108 7.10 17.14 25.73
CA GLY A 108 7.82 16.41 26.77
C GLY A 108 7.36 14.98 26.89
N GLY A 109 7.10 14.56 28.13
CA GLY A 109 6.54 13.23 28.38
C GLY A 109 5.24 12.96 27.61
N ALA A 110 4.41 13.98 27.34
CA ALA A 110 3.20 13.82 26.54
C ALA A 110 3.52 13.58 25.06
N TRP A 111 4.59 14.20 24.55
CA TRP A 111 5.10 13.94 23.20
C TRP A 111 5.65 12.51 23.06
N VAL A 112 6.44 12.04 24.03
CA VAL A 112 6.93 10.66 24.03
C VAL A 112 5.77 9.67 24.10
N ALA A 113 4.80 9.90 24.99
CA ALA A 113 3.61 9.05 25.12
C ALA A 113 2.78 9.05 23.82
N PHE A 114 2.64 10.19 23.15
CA PHE A 114 1.98 10.29 21.85
C PHE A 114 2.67 9.39 20.80
N LEU A 115 4.01 9.46 20.71
CA LEU A 115 4.78 8.63 19.77
C LEU A 115 4.67 7.13 20.09
N GLN A 116 4.72 6.75 21.36
CA GLN A 116 4.52 5.37 21.80
C GLN A 116 3.10 4.87 21.47
N ASN A 117 2.07 5.68 21.69
CA ASN A 117 0.69 5.32 21.36
C ASN A 117 0.48 5.11 19.85
N ALA A 118 1.29 5.73 19.00
CA ALA A 118 1.26 5.51 17.56
C ALA A 118 1.87 4.16 17.13
N LEU A 119 2.60 3.47 18.01
CA LEU A 119 3.20 2.17 17.77
C LEU A 119 2.33 1.02 18.27
N PRO A 120 2.30 -0.14 17.58
CA PRO A 120 1.57 -1.31 18.02
C PRO A 120 2.12 -1.92 19.32
N ASP A 121 3.44 -1.90 19.51
CA ASP A 121 4.14 -2.42 20.70
C ASP A 121 4.44 -1.34 21.74
N ARG A 122 4.12 -0.08 21.44
CA ARG A 122 4.39 1.10 22.28
C ARG A 122 5.87 1.28 22.66
N ASN A 123 6.77 0.63 21.93
CA ASN A 123 8.20 0.65 22.24
C ASN A 123 8.93 1.61 21.31
N LEU A 124 9.23 2.81 21.80
CA LEU A 124 9.95 3.84 21.04
C LEU A 124 11.48 3.63 21.04
N GLY A 125 12.01 2.78 21.93
CA GLY A 125 13.44 2.65 22.19
C GLY A 125 13.97 3.70 23.17
N ALA A 126 14.85 3.28 24.08
CA ALA A 126 15.34 4.14 25.16
C ALA A 126 16.15 5.35 24.65
N ASP A 127 17.02 5.17 23.65
CA ASP A 127 17.84 6.27 23.11
C ASP A 127 16.98 7.39 22.50
N LEU A 128 15.90 7.04 21.79
CA LEU A 128 15.00 8.02 21.20
C LEU A 128 14.16 8.72 22.27
N VAL A 129 13.74 8.02 23.32
CA VAL A 129 13.05 8.63 24.47
C VAL A 129 13.96 9.63 25.17
N HIS A 130 15.17 9.22 25.56
CA HIS A 130 16.14 10.08 26.24
C HIS A 130 16.46 11.33 25.42
N MET A 131 16.69 11.16 24.11
CA MET A 131 16.97 12.29 23.24
C MET A 131 15.81 13.29 23.14
N LEU A 132 14.57 12.80 23.06
CA LEU A 132 13.39 13.66 23.00
C LEU A 132 13.16 14.42 24.31
N ASP A 133 13.43 13.77 25.45
CA ASP A 133 13.35 14.40 26.77
C ASP A 133 14.46 15.46 26.96
N ASP A 134 15.70 15.17 26.54
CA ASP A 134 16.83 16.09 26.64
C ASP A 134 16.66 17.35 25.80
N LEU A 135 16.13 17.22 24.57
CA LEU A 135 15.85 18.36 23.69
C LEU A 135 14.80 19.32 24.25
N GLU A 136 13.85 18.81 25.04
CA GLU A 136 12.86 19.64 25.70
C GLU A 136 13.45 20.42 26.88
N TYR A 137 14.29 19.75 27.67
CA TYR A 137 14.86 20.36 28.88
C TYR A 137 16.04 21.29 28.57
N HIS A 138 16.75 21.04 27.47
CA HIS A 138 17.99 21.74 27.11
C HIS A 138 18.09 22.07 25.61
N PRO A 139 17.29 23.03 25.09
CA PRO A 139 17.27 23.37 23.67
C PRO A 139 18.57 23.99 23.13
N THR A 140 19.46 24.46 24.01
CA THR A 140 20.73 25.15 23.66
C THR A 140 21.98 24.35 24.01
N ARG A 141 21.84 23.15 24.57
CA ARG A 141 23.00 22.33 24.93
C ARG A 141 23.37 21.49 23.70
N GLU A 142 24.65 21.48 23.35
CA GLU A 142 25.19 20.49 22.41
C GLU A 142 24.72 19.12 22.90
N SER A 143 23.98 18.43 22.04
CA SER A 143 23.35 17.14 22.31
C SER A 143 24.41 16.23 22.93
N ASP A 144 24.22 15.77 24.17
CA ASP A 144 25.16 14.83 24.78
C ASP A 144 25.15 13.55 23.92
N PRO A 145 26.24 13.20 23.23
CA PRO A 145 26.28 12.03 22.35
C PRO A 145 26.41 10.74 23.14
N SER A 146 26.02 10.73 24.42
CA SER A 146 26.01 9.56 25.29
C SER A 146 25.04 8.47 24.80
N GLY A 147 24.06 8.83 23.97
CA GLY A 147 23.24 7.90 23.20
C GLY A 147 23.97 7.33 21.98
N ASN A 148 23.82 6.03 21.73
CA ASN A 148 24.43 5.40 20.56
C ASN A 148 23.72 5.86 19.27
N PRO A 149 24.38 6.61 18.36
CA PRO A 149 23.71 7.20 17.20
C PRO A 149 23.07 6.15 16.28
N LYS A 150 23.63 4.94 16.23
CA LYS A 150 23.05 3.83 15.46
C LYS A 150 21.74 3.33 16.07
N GLN A 151 21.67 3.24 17.40
CA GLN A 151 20.45 2.81 18.08
C GLN A 151 19.34 3.85 17.95
N LEU A 152 19.70 5.13 18.02
CA LEU A 152 18.78 6.22 17.74
C LEU A 152 18.22 6.14 16.31
N LEU A 153 19.08 6.00 15.30
CA LEU A 153 18.66 5.85 13.91
C LEU A 153 17.74 4.64 13.74
N ALA A 154 18.09 3.50 14.35
CA ALA A 154 17.28 2.30 14.31
C ALA A 154 15.90 2.49 14.97
N ALA A 155 15.85 3.16 16.13
CA ALA A 155 14.61 3.49 16.83
C ALA A 155 13.72 4.43 16.01
N ALA A 156 14.29 5.47 15.40
CA ALA A 156 13.58 6.40 14.53
C ALA A 156 13.07 5.72 13.26
N ARG A 157 13.90 4.88 12.62
CA ARG A 157 13.51 4.05 11.46
C ARG A 157 12.34 3.15 11.81
N HIS A 158 12.43 2.44 12.93
CA HIS A 158 11.37 1.57 13.42
C HIS A 158 10.05 2.32 13.61
N TRP A 159 10.09 3.49 14.26
CA TRP A 159 8.90 4.31 14.46
C TRP A 159 8.29 4.80 13.14
N ILE A 160 9.13 5.30 12.22
CA ILE A 160 8.67 5.75 10.90
C ILE A 160 8.03 4.61 10.11
N GLU A 161 8.55 3.39 10.20
CA GLU A 161 8.00 2.24 9.49
C GLU A 161 6.69 1.72 10.09
N LYS A 162 6.59 1.68 11.43
CA LYS A 162 5.49 0.99 12.12
C LYS A 162 4.39 1.89 12.68
N HIS A 163 4.56 3.21 12.69
CA HIS A 163 3.50 4.08 13.22
C HIS A 163 2.18 3.89 12.46
N HIS A 164 1.09 3.88 13.22
CA HIS A 164 -0.26 3.81 12.70
C HIS A 164 -0.71 5.19 12.24
N VAL A 165 -1.21 5.27 11.00
CA VAL A 165 -1.86 6.47 10.47
C VAL A 165 -3.33 6.41 10.86
N PRO A 166 -3.89 7.41 11.56
CA PRO A 166 -5.33 7.44 11.83
C PRO A 166 -6.12 7.41 10.52
N ALA A 167 -7.08 6.49 10.43
CA ALA A 167 -7.80 6.12 9.21
C ALA A 167 -8.76 7.20 8.68
#